data_AF-A0A1F2QDF1-F1
#
_entry.id   AF-A0A1F2QDF1-F1
#
_cell.length_a   1.000
_cell.length_b   1.000
_cell.length_c   1.000
_cell.angle_alpha   90.00
_cell.angle_beta   90.00
_cell.angle_gamma   90.00
#
_symmetry.space_group_name_H-M   'P 1'
#
loop_
_entity.id
_entity.type
_entity.pdbx_description
1 polymer ?
#
loop_
_entity_poly.entity_id
_entity_poly.type
_entity_poly.pdbx_seq_one_letter_code
_entity_poly.pdbx_strand_id
1 'polypeptide(L)'
;MTFPLDIEKLVIGRSRSCDIRLREDTVSRLHAALVWRDDGLVVEDLGSSNGTFVNGERVLSPRTVVAGDGVRFGSLRGTLETSEAPLGGAHPDAGPDYTVGLMPGEPAGFGWRLLAMVTDLVLFAAGSLVPFGPLLATLLVERYVLSPEALPPSVEMKSIMAGGCAVLWGVFAFYYIIHGWARRGGTPGLRLCGLRLLDYRHRLPIGYPRAILRLVALLVTVLTLGVGYLLIPFRRDRKALHDLLAGTLVIHRATPLGRAAPSA
;
A
#
# COMPACT_ATOMS: atom_id res chain seq x y z
N MET A 1 -1.15 17.08 23.84
CA MET A 1 -1.60 16.12 22.80
C MET A 1 -0.48 15.13 22.58
N THR A 2 -0.77 13.83 22.60
CA THR A 2 0.24 12.77 22.46
C THR A 2 -0.10 11.95 21.23
N PHE A 3 0.88 11.65 20.39
CA PHE A 3 0.71 10.91 19.14
C PHE A 3 1.61 9.66 19.16
N PRO A 4 1.09 8.45 18.92
CA PRO A 4 1.91 7.24 18.89
C PRO A 4 2.79 7.22 17.63
N LEU A 5 4.04 6.84 17.81
CA LEU A 5 5.02 6.69 16.73
C LEU A 5 5.09 5.22 16.26
N ASP A 6 4.10 4.78 15.47
CA ASP A 6 3.91 3.34 15.10
C ASP A 6 4.29 3.01 13.62
N ILE A 7 4.99 3.89 12.89
CA ILE A 7 5.39 3.62 11.50
C ILE A 7 6.82 4.12 11.21
N GLU A 8 7.55 3.47 10.28
CA GLU A 8 8.93 3.86 9.89
C GLU A 8 9.03 5.30 9.39
N LYS A 9 7.94 5.90 8.88
CA LYS A 9 7.90 7.31 8.49
C LYS A 9 6.53 7.92 8.75
N LEU A 10 6.45 8.88 9.66
CA LEU A 10 5.29 9.72 9.93
C LEU A 10 5.47 11.08 9.28
N VAL A 11 4.53 11.50 8.42
CA VAL A 11 4.51 12.82 7.83
C VAL A 11 3.64 13.75 8.67
N ILE A 12 4.21 14.89 9.04
CA ILE A 12 3.58 15.94 9.84
C ILE A 12 3.29 17.13 8.93
N GLY A 13 2.09 17.72 9.04
CA GLY A 13 1.75 18.93 8.28
C GLY A 13 0.29 19.34 8.42
N ARG A 14 -0.12 20.45 7.79
CA ARG A 14 -1.52 20.93 7.87
C ARG A 14 -2.49 20.21 6.92
N SER A 15 -1.95 19.49 5.93
CA SER A 15 -2.76 18.78 4.94
C SER A 15 -3.52 17.62 5.56
N ARG A 16 -4.67 17.26 4.96
CA ARG A 16 -5.41 16.04 5.31
C ARG A 16 -4.68 14.75 4.92
N SER A 17 -3.63 14.86 4.11
CA SER A 17 -2.81 13.74 3.66
C SER A 17 -1.66 13.39 4.61
N CYS A 18 -1.47 14.14 5.70
CA CYS A 18 -0.43 13.89 6.69
C CYS A 18 -0.90 12.88 7.75
N ASP A 19 0.03 12.06 8.25
CA ASP A 19 -0.25 11.11 9.33
C ASP A 19 -0.54 11.84 10.64
N ILE A 20 0.18 12.93 10.90
CA ILE A 20 -0.12 13.87 11.99
C ILE A 20 -0.52 15.20 11.37
N ARG A 21 -1.81 15.51 11.46
CA ARG A 21 -2.37 16.76 10.95
C ARG A 21 -2.36 17.85 12.02
N LEU A 22 -1.60 18.90 11.78
CA LEU A 22 -1.54 20.08 12.65
C LEU A 22 -2.28 21.25 11.99
N ARG A 23 -3.39 21.71 12.56
CA ARG A 23 -4.27 22.75 11.98
C ARG A 23 -3.77 24.16 12.30
N GLU A 24 -2.48 24.38 12.06
CA GLU A 24 -1.81 25.66 12.30
C GLU A 24 -1.40 26.31 10.98
N ASP A 25 -1.65 27.60 10.83
CA ASP A 25 -1.37 28.31 9.58
C ASP A 25 0.12 28.41 9.28
N THR A 26 0.94 28.43 10.34
CA THR A 26 2.39 28.44 10.26
C THR A 26 2.97 27.07 9.88
N VAL A 27 2.17 26.01 9.88
CA VAL A 27 2.60 24.67 9.50
C VAL A 27 2.30 24.44 8.02
N SER A 28 3.34 24.23 7.22
CA SER A 28 3.22 23.84 5.81
C SER A 28 2.36 22.58 5.58
N ARG A 29 1.79 22.44 4.37
CA ARG A 29 0.92 21.31 3.99
C ARG A 29 1.58 19.95 4.20
N LEU A 30 2.85 19.85 3.80
CA LEU A 30 3.79 18.80 4.14
C LEU A 30 4.94 19.54 4.83
N HIS A 31 5.16 19.32 6.12
CA HIS A 31 6.06 20.14 6.92
C HIS A 31 7.34 19.39 7.28
N ALA A 32 7.17 18.26 7.94
CA ALA A 32 8.28 17.45 8.41
C ALA A 32 7.92 15.97 8.31
N ALA A 33 8.91 15.12 8.49
CA ALA A 33 8.69 13.72 8.76
C ALA A 33 9.52 13.24 9.95
N LEU A 34 8.97 12.30 10.71
CA LEU A 34 9.70 11.49 11.68
C LEU A 34 9.93 10.12 11.06
N VAL A 35 11.18 9.68 10.99
CA VAL A 35 11.60 8.46 10.28
C VAL A 35 12.42 7.58 11.22
N TRP A 36 12.00 6.34 11.44
CA TRP A 36 12.84 5.35 12.11
C TRP A 36 13.91 4.86 11.13
N ARG A 37 15.18 5.01 11.52
CA ARG A 37 16.36 4.45 10.83
C ARG A 37 17.05 3.45 11.74
N ASP A 38 18.02 2.71 11.20
CA ASP A 38 18.77 1.68 11.94
C ASP A 38 19.41 2.23 13.24
N ASP A 39 19.81 3.52 13.25
CA ASP A 39 20.44 4.20 14.38
C ASP A 39 19.46 5.00 15.28
N GLY A 40 18.15 4.89 15.04
CA GLY A 40 17.11 5.54 15.85
C GLY A 40 16.13 6.43 15.08
N LEU A 41 15.30 7.18 15.83
CA LEU A 41 14.30 8.07 15.25
C LEU A 41 14.96 9.35 14.73
N VAL A 42 14.60 9.77 13.53
CA VAL A 42 15.17 10.93 12.84
C VAL A 42 14.06 11.87 12.42
N VAL A 43 14.23 13.17 12.63
CA VAL A 43 13.35 14.20 12.06
C VAL A 43 13.95 14.79 10.78
N GLU A 44 13.11 14.95 9.77
CA GLU A 44 13.44 15.51 8.47
C GLU A 44 12.50 16.69 8.17
N ASP A 45 13.05 17.86 7.83
CA ASP A 45 12.24 18.95 7.28
C ASP A 45 11.94 18.68 5.80
N LEU A 46 10.69 18.87 5.36
CA LEU A 46 10.24 18.59 3.99
C LEU A 46 10.17 19.86 3.12
N GLY A 47 11.00 20.86 3.43
CA GLY A 47 10.96 22.17 2.76
C GLY A 47 9.89 23.08 3.34
N SER A 48 9.72 23.05 4.66
CA SER A 48 8.71 23.84 5.35
C SER A 48 9.03 25.35 5.29
N SER A 49 7.98 26.16 5.21
CA SER A 49 8.12 27.63 5.08
C SER A 49 8.67 28.28 6.35
N ASN A 50 8.24 27.79 7.52
CA ASN A 50 8.62 28.34 8.82
C ASN A 50 9.66 27.51 9.57
N GLY A 51 10.10 26.39 8.99
CA GLY A 51 11.15 25.52 9.52
C GLY A 51 10.68 24.54 10.59
N THR A 52 11.39 23.42 10.64
CA THR A 52 11.39 22.43 11.72
C THR A 52 12.59 22.65 12.64
N PHE A 53 12.40 22.50 13.95
CA PHE A 53 13.44 22.69 14.96
C PHE A 53 13.45 21.57 15.99
N VAL A 54 14.63 21.21 16.48
CA VAL A 54 14.87 20.27 17.59
C VAL A 54 15.71 20.99 18.63
N ASN A 55 15.24 21.03 19.87
CA ASN A 55 15.90 21.69 21.01
C ASN A 55 16.34 23.14 20.70
N GLY A 56 15.53 23.85 19.91
CA GLY A 56 15.77 25.25 19.51
C GLY A 56 16.59 25.43 18.24
N GLU A 57 17.25 24.38 17.75
CA GLU A 57 18.07 24.43 16.54
C GLU A 57 17.29 24.00 15.30
N ARG A 58 17.51 24.70 14.18
CA ARG A 58 16.80 24.40 12.93
C ARG A 58 17.34 23.14 12.27
N VAL A 59 16.44 22.27 11.84
CA VAL A 59 16.75 21.05 11.10
C VAL A 59 16.98 21.41 9.63
N LEU A 60 18.25 21.37 9.19
CA LEU A 60 18.63 21.59 7.79
C LEU A 60 18.95 20.29 7.04
N SER A 61 19.28 19.24 7.78
CA SER A 61 19.49 17.87 7.33
C SER A 61 18.82 16.91 8.33
N PRO A 62 18.53 15.66 7.93
CA PRO A 62 17.95 14.66 8.83
C PRO A 62 18.71 14.59 10.16
N ARG A 63 18.00 14.76 11.29
CA ARG A 63 18.58 14.84 12.63
C ARG A 63 17.99 13.77 13.54
N THR A 64 18.83 12.98 14.21
CA THR A 64 18.39 12.01 15.23
C THR A 64 17.75 12.72 16.42
N VAL A 65 16.66 12.16 16.92
CA VAL A 65 15.88 12.67 18.05
C VAL A 65 15.59 11.54 19.03
N VAL A 66 15.55 11.88 20.32
CA VAL A 66 15.29 10.94 21.42
C VAL A 66 14.12 11.41 22.28
N ALA A 67 13.63 10.52 23.14
CA ALA A 67 12.63 10.89 24.14
C ALA A 67 13.18 12.01 25.04
N GLY A 68 12.33 13.00 25.34
CA GLY A 68 12.67 14.23 26.04
C GLY A 68 13.01 15.40 25.11
N ASP A 69 13.30 15.16 23.83
CA ASP A 69 13.63 16.25 22.91
C ASP A 69 12.41 17.15 22.62
N GLY A 70 12.64 18.46 22.67
CA GLY A 70 11.68 19.47 22.27
C GLY A 70 11.68 19.64 20.76
N VAL A 71 10.54 19.45 20.10
CA VAL A 71 10.35 19.65 18.67
C VAL A 71 9.46 20.85 18.39
N ARG A 72 9.72 21.57 17.30
CA ARG A 72 8.88 22.68 16.85
C ARG A 72 8.68 22.66 15.35
N PHE A 73 7.43 22.77 14.92
CA PHE A 73 7.00 22.84 13.53
C PHE A 73 6.29 24.17 13.31
N GLY A 74 6.91 25.12 12.60
CA GLY A 74 6.41 26.49 12.55
C GLY A 74 6.33 27.12 13.94
N SER A 75 5.14 27.56 14.36
CA SER A 75 4.89 28.11 15.71
C SER A 75 4.56 27.05 16.76
N LEU A 76 4.21 25.82 16.35
CA LEU A 76 3.73 24.79 17.27
C LEU A 76 4.92 24.05 17.91
N ARG A 77 4.94 24.00 19.25
CA ARG A 77 5.94 23.29 20.05
C ARG A 77 5.37 22.00 20.64
N GLY A 78 6.21 20.99 20.76
CA GLY A 78 5.91 19.73 21.45
C GLY A 78 7.17 19.08 21.98
N THR A 79 7.00 17.95 22.66
CA THR A 79 8.09 17.15 23.22
C THR A 79 7.89 15.70 22.79
N LEU A 80 8.98 14.99 22.50
CA LEU A 80 8.94 13.57 22.24
C LEU A 80 8.92 12.81 23.56
N GLU A 81 7.99 11.88 23.73
CA GLU A 81 7.88 11.05 24.93
C GLU A 81 7.81 9.57 24.54
N THR A 82 8.42 8.71 25.36
CA THR A 82 8.25 7.26 25.27
C THR A 82 7.01 6.84 26.05
N SER A 83 6.12 6.06 25.42
CA SER A 83 4.97 5.47 26.10
C SER A 83 5.20 3.98 26.32
N GLU A 84 5.16 3.53 27.59
CA GLU A 84 5.19 2.11 27.97
C GLU A 84 3.82 1.43 27.94
N ALA A 85 2.74 2.16 27.62
CA ALA A 85 1.39 1.61 27.62
C ALA A 85 1.15 0.70 26.39
N PRO A 86 0.51 -0.48 26.54
CA PRO A 86 0.02 -1.23 25.40
C PRO A 86 -0.98 -0.36 24.63
N LEU A 87 -0.97 -0.41 23.29
CA LEU A 87 -1.86 0.31 22.37
C LEU A 87 -3.37 -0.06 22.49
N GLY A 88 -3.85 -0.41 23.68
CA GLY A 88 -5.20 -0.87 23.98
C GLY A 88 -5.87 -0.04 25.07
N GLY A 89 -6.12 1.23 24.78
CA GLY A 89 -6.93 2.10 25.63
C GLY A 89 -7.39 3.33 24.87
N ALA A 90 -8.69 3.42 24.55
CA ALA A 90 -9.27 4.62 23.97
C ALA A 90 -9.09 5.81 24.93
N HIS A 91 -8.49 6.89 24.45
CA HIS A 91 -8.29 8.11 25.23
C HIS A 91 -9.64 8.86 25.34
N PRO A 92 -10.17 9.11 26.55
CA PRO A 92 -11.52 9.64 26.75
C PRO A 92 -11.71 11.12 26.34
N ASP A 93 -10.64 11.93 26.28
CA ASP A 93 -10.73 13.34 25.86
C ASP A 93 -10.57 13.58 24.36
N ALA A 94 -10.96 12.60 23.55
CA ALA A 94 -10.95 12.72 22.11
C ALA A 94 -12.08 13.55 21.52
N GLY A 95 -11.91 14.87 21.56
CA GLY A 95 -12.77 15.78 20.80
C GLY A 95 -12.90 15.35 19.32
N PRO A 96 -14.04 15.64 18.68
CA PRO A 96 -14.47 15.04 17.41
C PRO A 96 -13.61 15.38 16.18
N ASP A 97 -12.54 16.16 16.38
CA ASP A 97 -11.80 16.83 15.32
C ASP A 97 -10.35 16.33 15.15
N TYR A 98 -9.98 15.23 15.83
CA TYR A 98 -8.67 14.61 15.67
C TYR A 98 -8.75 13.12 15.30
N THR A 99 -8.11 12.77 14.19
CA THR A 99 -7.76 11.39 13.83
C THR A 99 -6.28 11.20 14.13
N VAL A 100 -5.99 10.81 15.37
CA VAL A 100 -4.77 10.07 15.66
C VAL A 100 -5.10 8.61 15.39
N GLY A 101 -4.36 7.97 14.49
CA GLY A 101 -4.53 6.56 14.19
C GLY A 101 -5.17 6.31 12.82
N LEU A 102 -4.35 5.80 11.91
CA LEU A 102 -4.81 4.58 11.25
C LEU A 102 -5.01 3.59 12.40
N MET A 103 -6.26 3.43 12.87
CA MET A 103 -6.64 2.24 13.63
C MET A 103 -6.02 1.06 12.88
N PRO A 104 -5.32 0.12 13.53
CA PRO A 104 -4.77 -1.04 12.85
C PRO A 104 -5.97 -1.72 12.17
N GLY A 105 -6.08 -1.53 10.86
CA GLY A 105 -7.24 -1.97 10.12
C GLY A 105 -7.44 -3.44 10.38
N GLU A 106 -8.68 -3.86 10.62
CA GLU A 106 -8.92 -5.25 10.95
C GLU A 106 -8.38 -6.15 9.83
N PRO A 107 -7.69 -7.25 10.18
CA PRO A 107 -7.23 -8.21 9.19
C PRO A 107 -8.38 -8.67 8.30
N ALA A 108 -8.15 -8.58 6.99
CA ALA A 108 -9.17 -8.90 6.01
C ALA A 108 -9.50 -10.41 6.07
N GLY A 109 -10.79 -10.71 6.31
CA GLY A 109 -11.29 -12.08 6.33
C GLY A 109 -11.25 -12.77 4.97
N PHE A 110 -11.55 -14.07 4.97
CA PHE A 110 -11.55 -14.91 3.77
C PHE A 110 -12.42 -14.34 2.65
N GLY A 111 -13.67 -13.95 2.94
CA GLY A 111 -14.61 -13.46 1.94
C GLY A 111 -14.13 -12.21 1.20
N TRP A 112 -13.58 -11.23 1.92
CA TRP A 112 -13.03 -10.01 1.31
C TRP A 112 -11.81 -10.28 0.43
N ARG A 113 -10.96 -11.23 0.84
CA ARG A 113 -9.81 -11.66 0.03
C ARG A 113 -10.24 -12.44 -1.20
N LEU A 114 -11.27 -13.29 -1.09
CA LEU A 114 -11.85 -13.99 -2.22
C LEU A 114 -12.46 -13.00 -3.23
N LEU A 115 -13.22 -12.01 -2.74
CA LEU A 115 -13.78 -10.96 -3.59
C LEU A 115 -12.68 -10.16 -4.30
N ALA A 116 -11.63 -9.78 -3.58
CA ALA A 116 -10.47 -9.09 -4.18
C ALA A 116 -9.77 -9.96 -5.23
N MET A 117 -9.63 -11.27 -4.99
CA MET A 117 -9.05 -12.22 -5.94
C MET A 117 -9.89 -12.33 -7.22
N VAL A 118 -11.21 -12.46 -7.09
CA VAL A 118 -12.12 -12.51 -8.26
C VAL A 118 -12.09 -11.19 -9.02
N THR A 119 -12.08 -10.06 -8.30
CA THR A 119 -11.95 -8.72 -8.91
C THR A 119 -10.63 -8.59 -9.67
N ASP A 120 -9.52 -9.02 -9.07
CA ASP A 120 -8.22 -9.02 -9.70
C ASP A 120 -8.18 -9.95 -10.92
N LEU A 121 -8.81 -11.12 -10.87
CA LEU A 121 -8.90 -12.04 -12.01
C LEU A 121 -9.57 -11.37 -13.21
N VAL A 122 -10.72 -10.71 -12.99
CA VAL A 122 -11.46 -10.01 -14.04
C VAL A 122 -10.65 -8.84 -14.61
N LEU A 123 -10.11 -7.98 -13.75
CA LEU A 123 -9.35 -6.80 -14.17
C LEU A 123 -8.05 -7.16 -14.88
N PHE A 124 -7.36 -8.19 -14.41
CA PHE A 124 -6.12 -8.67 -15.02
C PHE A 124 -6.38 -9.32 -16.37
N ALA A 125 -7.44 -10.13 -16.49
CA ALA A 125 -7.86 -10.72 -17.76
C ALA A 125 -8.24 -9.65 -18.78
N ALA A 126 -9.08 -8.67 -18.39
CA ALA A 126 -9.46 -7.55 -19.24
C ALA A 126 -8.24 -6.70 -19.66
N GLY A 127 -7.34 -6.38 -18.72
CA GLY A 127 -6.12 -5.65 -19.03
C GLY A 127 -5.16 -6.40 -19.95
N SER A 128 -5.15 -7.75 -19.89
CA SER A 128 -4.34 -8.60 -20.77
C SER A 128 -4.82 -8.61 -22.23
N LEU A 129 -6.07 -8.19 -22.50
CA LEU A 129 -6.56 -8.01 -23.87
C LEU A 129 -5.83 -6.87 -24.61
N VAL A 130 -5.21 -5.92 -23.91
CA VAL A 130 -4.45 -4.84 -24.56
C VAL A 130 -3.18 -5.39 -25.23
N PRO A 131 -2.26 -6.08 -24.52
CA PRO A 131 -1.07 -6.63 -25.16
C PRO A 131 -1.39 -7.79 -26.13
N PHE A 132 -2.41 -8.62 -25.86
CA PHE A 132 -2.73 -9.78 -26.72
C PHE A 132 -3.79 -9.52 -27.79
N GLY A 133 -4.51 -8.40 -27.72
CA GLY A 133 -5.59 -8.04 -28.64
C GLY A 133 -5.16 -8.01 -30.11
N PRO A 134 -4.03 -7.38 -30.47
CA PRO A 134 -3.54 -7.37 -31.85
C PRO A 134 -3.25 -8.78 -32.39
N LEU A 135 -2.61 -9.63 -31.58
CA LEU A 135 -2.34 -11.02 -31.97
C LEU A 135 -3.63 -11.82 -32.11
N LEU A 136 -4.58 -11.65 -31.18
CA LEU A 136 -5.88 -12.30 -31.28
C LEU A 136 -6.64 -11.82 -32.53
N ALA A 137 -6.60 -10.52 -32.83
CA ALA A 137 -7.25 -9.96 -34.01
C ALA A 137 -6.68 -10.53 -35.31
N THR A 138 -5.36 -10.69 -35.44
CA THR A 138 -4.78 -11.31 -36.64
C THR A 138 -5.20 -12.77 -36.79
N LEU A 139 -5.23 -13.53 -35.69
CA LEU A 139 -5.70 -14.93 -35.70
C LEU A 139 -7.19 -15.05 -36.07
N LEU A 140 -8.03 -14.11 -35.61
CA LEU A 140 -9.45 -14.08 -35.93
C LEU A 140 -9.71 -13.67 -37.38
N VAL A 141 -9.02 -12.64 -37.88
CA VAL A 141 -9.10 -12.20 -39.28
C VAL A 141 -8.69 -13.34 -40.22
N GLU A 142 -7.60 -14.03 -39.92
CA GLU A 142 -7.19 -15.20 -40.69
C GLU A 142 -8.21 -16.33 -40.66
N ARG A 143 -8.83 -16.59 -39.50
CA ARG A 143 -9.78 -17.68 -39.34
C ARG A 143 -11.13 -17.43 -40.00
N TYR A 144 -11.61 -16.19 -40.00
CA TYR A 144 -13.01 -15.86 -40.33
C TYR A 144 -13.19 -14.89 -41.49
N VAL A 145 -12.15 -14.11 -41.85
CA VAL A 145 -12.25 -13.03 -42.84
C VAL A 145 -11.48 -13.37 -44.10
N LEU A 146 -10.27 -13.94 -43.96
CA LEU A 146 -9.45 -14.29 -45.12
C LEU A 146 -10.01 -15.53 -45.82
N SER A 147 -10.15 -15.42 -47.14
CA SER A 147 -10.44 -16.57 -48.01
C SER A 147 -9.25 -17.55 -47.98
N PRO A 148 -9.48 -18.86 -48.22
CA PRO A 148 -8.40 -19.87 -48.22
C PRO A 148 -7.26 -19.60 -49.20
N GLU A 149 -7.48 -18.76 -50.21
CA GLU A 149 -6.51 -18.37 -51.24
C GLU A 149 -5.63 -17.17 -50.83
N ALA A 150 -6.01 -16.42 -49.80
CA ALA A 150 -5.22 -15.31 -49.30
C ALA A 150 -3.99 -15.84 -48.55
N LEU A 151 -2.80 -15.27 -48.80
CA LEU A 151 -1.59 -15.64 -48.06
C LEU A 151 -1.76 -15.27 -46.57
N PRO A 152 -1.83 -16.25 -45.65
CA PRO A 152 -1.86 -15.94 -44.23
C PRO A 152 -0.50 -15.37 -43.79
N PRO A 153 -0.47 -14.57 -42.71
CA PRO A 153 0.80 -14.13 -42.14
C PRO A 153 1.69 -15.34 -41.81
N SER A 154 2.98 -15.24 -42.15
CA SER A 154 3.94 -16.32 -41.96
C SER A 154 4.05 -16.73 -40.49
N VAL A 155 4.41 -18.00 -40.25
CA VAL A 155 4.66 -18.51 -38.89
C VAL A 155 5.72 -17.67 -38.17
N GLU A 156 6.73 -17.19 -38.89
CA GLU A 156 7.75 -16.28 -38.38
C GLU A 156 7.14 -14.95 -37.89
N MET A 157 6.29 -14.31 -38.69
CA MET A 157 5.61 -13.07 -38.32
C MET A 157 4.75 -13.26 -37.06
N LYS A 158 3.95 -14.33 -36.99
CA LYS A 158 3.12 -14.64 -35.81
C LYS A 158 3.97 -14.87 -34.56
N SER A 159 5.12 -15.53 -34.71
CA SER A 159 6.06 -15.78 -33.60
C SER A 159 6.67 -14.48 -33.08
N ILE A 160 7.08 -13.57 -33.97
CA ILE A 160 7.59 -12.24 -33.60
C ILE A 160 6.50 -11.44 -32.87
N MET A 161 5.27 -11.41 -33.40
CA MET A 161 4.13 -10.76 -32.76
C MET A 161 3.86 -11.34 -31.38
N ALA A 162 3.83 -12.67 -31.24
CA ALA A 162 3.63 -13.35 -29.96
C ALA A 162 4.71 -13.01 -28.94
N GLY A 163 5.98 -12.96 -29.35
CA GLY A 163 7.09 -12.53 -28.51
C GLY A 163 6.92 -11.09 -28.02
N GLY A 164 6.56 -10.16 -28.91
CA GLY A 164 6.27 -8.77 -28.55
C GLY A 164 5.11 -8.66 -27.55
N CYS A 165 4.02 -9.39 -27.78
CA CYS A 165 2.87 -9.45 -26.87
C CYS A 165 3.28 -9.97 -25.48
N ALA A 166 4.11 -11.03 -25.43
CA ALA A 166 4.59 -11.60 -24.18
C ALA A 166 5.45 -10.63 -23.37
N VAL A 167 6.33 -9.86 -24.01
CA VAL A 167 7.13 -8.82 -23.35
C VAL A 167 6.23 -7.72 -22.77
N LEU A 168 5.31 -7.19 -23.57
CA LEU A 168 4.37 -6.15 -23.12
C LEU A 168 3.48 -6.64 -21.98
N TRP A 169 3.02 -7.89 -22.06
CA TRP A 169 2.24 -8.51 -21.00
C TRP A 169 3.06 -8.70 -19.72
N GLY A 170 4.34 -9.09 -19.83
CA GLY A 170 5.25 -9.18 -18.68
C GLY A 170 5.43 -7.83 -17.97
N VAL A 171 5.60 -6.75 -18.73
CA VAL A 171 5.65 -5.38 -18.18
C VAL A 171 4.33 -5.02 -17.50
N PHE A 172 3.19 -5.28 -18.15
CA PHE A 172 1.88 -5.08 -17.56
C PHE A 172 1.70 -5.85 -16.25
N ALA A 173 2.06 -7.14 -16.23
CA ALA A 173 1.94 -8.00 -15.07
C ALA A 173 2.83 -7.53 -13.91
N PHE A 174 4.06 -7.09 -14.20
CA PHE A 174 4.95 -6.48 -13.22
C PHE A 174 4.31 -5.23 -12.58
N TYR A 175 3.77 -4.32 -13.38
CA TYR A 175 3.15 -3.09 -12.86
C TYR A 175 1.85 -3.34 -12.10
N TYR A 176 1.05 -4.31 -12.56
CA TYR A 176 -0.21 -4.69 -11.94
C TYR A 176 0.02 -5.34 -10.57
N ILE A 177 0.91 -6.34 -10.52
CA ILE A 177 1.12 -7.20 -9.35
C ILE A 177 2.23 -6.66 -8.47
N ILE A 178 3.49 -6.73 -8.93
CA ILE A 178 4.67 -6.44 -8.11
C ILE A 178 4.73 -4.97 -7.72
N HIS A 179 4.64 -4.05 -8.67
CA HIS A 179 4.65 -2.62 -8.37
C HIS A 179 3.40 -2.20 -7.57
N GLY A 180 2.24 -2.80 -7.87
CA GLY A 180 1.00 -2.60 -7.12
C GLY A 180 1.18 -2.94 -5.63
N TRP A 181 1.73 -4.10 -5.31
CA TRP A 181 2.05 -4.49 -3.94
C TRP A 181 3.13 -3.62 -3.31
N ALA A 182 4.26 -3.43 -4.01
CA ALA A 182 5.45 -2.76 -3.47
C ALA A 182 5.22 -1.27 -3.15
N ARG A 183 4.47 -0.55 -4.00
CA ARG A 183 4.37 0.92 -3.93
C ARG A 183 2.96 1.44 -3.71
N ARG A 184 1.93 0.71 -4.16
CA ARG A 184 0.51 1.15 -4.09
C ARG A 184 -0.28 0.48 -2.97
N GLY A 185 0.38 -0.38 -2.19
CA GLY A 185 -0.23 -1.10 -1.07
C GLY A 185 -1.29 -2.11 -1.50
N GLY A 186 -1.20 -2.66 -2.71
CA GLY A 186 -2.17 -3.64 -3.21
C GLY A 186 -2.34 -3.60 -4.73
N THR A 187 -2.74 -4.73 -5.29
CA THR A 187 -3.29 -4.83 -6.66
C THR A 187 -4.58 -3.99 -6.78
N PRO A 188 -4.99 -3.60 -7.99
CA PRO A 188 -6.26 -2.91 -8.22
C PRO A 188 -7.47 -3.57 -7.52
N GLY A 189 -7.64 -4.90 -7.58
CA GLY A 189 -8.74 -5.61 -6.93
C GLY A 189 -8.73 -5.47 -5.41
N LEU A 190 -7.57 -5.64 -4.77
CA LEU A 190 -7.41 -5.32 -3.34
C LEU A 190 -7.87 -3.90 -3.03
N ARG A 191 -7.46 -2.92 -3.84
CA ARG A 191 -7.77 -1.50 -3.59
C ARG A 191 -9.26 -1.18 -3.79
N LEU A 192 -9.89 -1.79 -4.78
CA LEU A 192 -11.34 -1.64 -5.02
C LEU A 192 -12.18 -2.26 -3.91
N CYS A 193 -11.74 -3.39 -3.35
CA CYS A 193 -12.36 -4.00 -2.17
C CYS A 193 -12.05 -3.26 -0.86
N GLY A 194 -11.44 -2.06 -0.92
CA GLY A 194 -11.09 -1.30 0.27
C GLY A 194 -10.01 -1.95 1.12
N LEU A 195 -9.14 -2.78 0.54
CA LEU A 195 -8.06 -3.48 1.23
C LEU A 195 -6.70 -2.81 1.00
N ARG A 196 -5.77 -3.10 1.90
CA ARG A 196 -4.37 -2.68 1.81
C ARG A 196 -3.44 -3.77 2.28
N LEU A 197 -2.40 -4.00 1.50
CA LEU A 197 -1.29 -4.90 1.80
C LEU A 197 -0.15 -4.13 2.46
N LEU A 198 0.35 -4.65 3.57
CA LEU A 198 1.40 -4.07 4.39
C LEU A 198 2.35 -5.16 4.90
N ASP A 199 3.48 -4.74 5.44
CA ASP A 199 4.37 -5.58 6.20
C ASP A 199 3.72 -6.01 7.53
N TYR A 200 3.98 -7.25 7.95
CA TYR A 200 3.41 -7.75 9.19
C TYR A 200 4.02 -7.12 10.45
N ARG A 201 5.33 -6.84 10.46
CA ARG A 201 6.03 -6.34 11.65
C ARG A 201 5.81 -4.85 11.83
N HIS A 202 5.98 -4.07 10.77
CA HIS A 202 6.03 -2.61 10.85
C HIS A 202 4.84 -1.92 10.19
N ARG A 203 3.89 -2.67 9.59
CA ARG A 203 2.66 -2.13 8.96
C ARG A 203 2.92 -1.12 7.84
N LEU A 204 3.99 -1.31 7.08
CA LEU A 204 4.45 -0.42 6.01
C LEU A 204 4.27 -1.01 4.61
N PRO A 205 4.38 -0.19 3.55
CA PRO A 205 4.52 -0.72 2.20
C PRO A 205 5.67 -1.73 2.12
N ILE A 206 5.42 -2.90 1.54
CA ILE A 206 6.33 -4.04 1.63
C ILE A 206 7.61 -3.90 0.78
N GLY A 207 7.65 -2.93 -0.15
CA GLY A 207 8.77 -2.78 -1.09
C GLY A 207 8.89 -3.92 -2.11
N TYR A 208 9.85 -3.82 -3.03
CA TYR A 208 10.01 -4.80 -4.12
C TYR A 208 10.50 -6.19 -3.66
N PRO A 209 11.51 -6.31 -2.77
CA PRO A 209 12.01 -7.63 -2.37
C PRO A 209 10.93 -8.51 -1.73
N ARG A 210 10.16 -7.97 -0.78
CA ARG A 210 9.05 -8.72 -0.17
C ARG A 210 7.89 -8.94 -1.14
N ALA A 211 7.64 -8.04 -2.10
CA ALA A 211 6.64 -8.27 -3.14
C ALA A 211 6.99 -9.48 -4.03
N ILE A 212 8.28 -9.64 -4.37
CA ILE A 212 8.78 -10.81 -5.11
C ILE A 212 8.68 -12.07 -4.26
N LEU A 213 9.11 -12.01 -2.99
CA LEU A 213 8.96 -13.15 -2.07
C LEU A 213 7.49 -13.57 -1.92
N ARG A 214 6.57 -12.59 -1.88
CA ARG A 214 5.13 -12.84 -1.85
C ARG A 214 4.62 -13.47 -3.14
N LEU A 215 5.17 -13.12 -4.30
CA LEU A 215 4.84 -13.78 -5.57
C LEU A 215 5.30 -15.25 -5.56
N VAL A 216 6.53 -15.53 -5.13
CA VAL A 216 7.04 -16.90 -5.00
C VAL A 216 6.20 -17.71 -4.01
N ALA A 217 5.86 -17.13 -2.86
CA ALA A 217 5.00 -17.76 -1.87
C ALA A 217 3.57 -18.00 -2.40
N LEU A 218 3.08 -17.15 -3.30
CA LEU A 218 1.80 -17.36 -3.97
C LEU A 218 1.83 -18.59 -4.87
N LEU A 219 2.95 -18.91 -5.52
CA LEU A 219 3.09 -20.13 -6.31
C LEU A 219 2.84 -21.38 -5.46
N VAL A 220 3.33 -21.42 -4.22
CA VAL A 220 3.05 -22.52 -3.28
C VAL A 220 1.54 -22.64 -3.00
N THR A 221 0.85 -21.51 -2.84
CA THR A 221 -0.62 -21.50 -2.66
C THR A 221 -1.35 -22.00 -3.92
N VAL A 222 -0.87 -21.66 -5.11
CA VAL A 222 -1.45 -22.11 -6.38
C VAL A 222 -1.22 -23.61 -6.60
N LEU A 223 0.00 -24.11 -6.38
CA LEU A 223 0.35 -25.53 -6.51
C LEU A 223 -0.44 -26.42 -5.54
N THR A 224 -0.84 -25.86 -4.39
CA THR A 224 -1.72 -26.53 -3.43
C THR A 224 -3.21 -26.26 -3.68
N LEU A 225 -3.58 -25.82 -4.89
CA LEU A 225 -4.96 -25.56 -5.32
C LEU A 225 -5.74 -24.63 -4.38
N GLY A 226 -5.06 -23.61 -3.84
CA GLY A 226 -5.69 -22.59 -3.01
C GLY A 226 -5.82 -22.97 -1.53
N VAL A 227 -5.29 -24.12 -1.08
CA VAL A 227 -5.27 -24.52 0.34
C VAL A 227 -4.69 -23.43 1.23
N GLY A 228 -3.72 -22.66 0.73
CA GLY A 228 -3.17 -21.52 1.46
C GLY A 228 -4.18 -20.42 1.87
N TYR A 229 -5.32 -20.29 1.19
CA TYR A 229 -6.41 -19.40 1.58
C TYR A 229 -7.36 -20.03 2.62
N LEU A 230 -7.49 -21.36 2.64
CA LEU A 230 -8.35 -22.07 3.58
C LEU A 230 -7.87 -21.93 5.03
N LEU A 231 -6.61 -21.55 5.25
CA LEU A 231 -6.07 -21.26 6.58
C LEU A 231 -6.68 -20.01 7.22
N ILE A 232 -7.16 -19.05 6.43
CA ILE A 232 -7.63 -17.74 6.91
C ILE A 232 -8.74 -17.86 7.98
N PRO A 233 -9.85 -18.60 7.77
CA PRO A 233 -10.92 -18.71 8.77
C PRO A 233 -10.49 -19.38 10.08
N PHE A 234 -9.47 -20.24 10.06
CA PHE A 234 -8.99 -20.97 11.25
C PHE A 234 -7.94 -20.20 12.05
N ARG A 235 -7.47 -19.06 11.55
CA ARG A 235 -6.40 -18.28 12.18
C ARG A 235 -6.92 -16.99 12.76
N ARG A 236 -6.52 -16.70 14.01
CA ARG A 236 -6.82 -15.43 14.69
C ARG A 236 -6.23 -14.21 13.97
N ASP A 237 -5.08 -14.36 13.32
CA ASP A 237 -4.42 -13.28 12.57
C ASP A 237 -4.90 -13.13 11.11
N ARG A 238 -5.84 -13.98 10.66
CA ARG A 238 -6.44 -14.01 9.30
C ARG A 238 -5.42 -13.94 8.15
N LYS A 239 -4.22 -14.48 8.35
CA LYS A 239 -3.20 -14.56 7.30
C LYS A 239 -3.39 -15.78 6.42
N ALA A 240 -3.15 -15.61 5.12
CA ALA A 240 -3.00 -16.73 4.19
C ALA A 240 -1.58 -17.31 4.27
N LEU A 241 -1.38 -18.52 3.72
CA LEU A 241 -0.05 -19.16 3.66
C LEU A 241 1.01 -18.26 3.02
N HIS A 242 0.70 -17.64 1.88
CA HIS A 242 1.63 -16.75 1.20
C HIS A 242 1.93 -15.46 1.98
N ASP A 243 1.01 -15.02 2.84
CA ASP A 243 1.27 -13.87 3.71
C ASP A 243 2.22 -14.24 4.86
N LEU A 244 2.12 -15.48 5.39
CA LEU A 244 3.03 -15.99 6.41
C LEU A 244 4.46 -16.11 5.86
N LEU A 245 4.60 -16.74 4.70
CA LEU A 245 5.89 -16.95 4.05
C LEU A 245 6.56 -15.62 3.65
N ALA A 246 5.76 -14.63 3.25
CA ALA A 246 6.28 -13.32 2.83
C ALA A 246 6.35 -12.28 3.97
N GLY A 247 5.87 -12.62 5.18
CA GLY A 247 5.81 -11.67 6.29
C GLY A 247 4.88 -10.49 6.04
N THR A 248 3.75 -10.69 5.34
CA THR A 248 2.82 -9.61 4.96
C THR A 248 1.48 -9.72 5.69
N LEU A 249 0.68 -8.65 5.63
CA LEU A 249 -0.66 -8.60 6.17
C LEU A 249 -1.57 -7.79 5.24
N VAL A 250 -2.79 -8.30 5.01
CA VAL A 250 -3.86 -7.54 4.35
C VAL A 250 -4.89 -7.09 5.38
N ILE A 251 -5.16 -5.79 5.38
CA ILE A 251 -6.11 -5.14 6.29
C ILE A 251 -7.15 -4.35 5.50
N HIS A 252 -8.29 -4.06 6.13
CA HIS A 252 -9.20 -3.04 5.61
C HIS A 252 -8.53 -1.66 5.67
N ARG A 253 -8.70 -0.86 4.60
CA ARG A 253 -8.36 0.55 4.61
C ARG A 253 -9.27 1.25 5.62
N ALA A 254 -8.67 2.05 6.50
CA ALA A 254 -9.45 2.91 7.38
C ALA A 254 -10.36 3.80 6.52
N THR A 255 -11.66 3.74 6.79
CA THR A 255 -12.61 4.69 6.21
C THR A 255 -12.33 6.03 6.88
N PRO A 256 -12.17 7.15 6.15
CA PRO A 256 -12.16 8.46 6.79
C PRO A 256 -13.49 8.61 7.53
N LEU A 257 -13.48 8.79 8.86
CA LEU A 257 -14.67 9.17 9.61
C LEU A 257 -15.22 10.46 9.00
N GLY A 258 -16.31 10.37 8.25
CA GLY A 258 -16.74 11.46 7.39
C GLY A 258 -17.91 11.15 6.47
N ARG A 259 -18.99 10.60 7.03
CA ARG A 259 -20.39 10.89 6.68
C ARG A 259 -21.26 10.21 7.73
N ALA A 260 -21.54 10.93 8.82
CA ALA A 260 -22.77 10.68 9.54
C ALA A 260 -23.90 10.79 8.51
N ALA A 261 -24.68 9.73 8.36
CA ALA A 261 -25.93 9.79 7.63
C ALA A 261 -26.80 10.88 8.29
N PRO A 262 -27.52 11.73 7.54
CA PRO A 262 -28.54 12.56 8.16
C PRO A 262 -29.56 11.62 8.79
N SER A 263 -29.69 11.68 10.10
CA SER A 263 -30.80 11.08 10.83
C SER A 263 -32.10 11.68 10.29
N ALA A 264 -32.94 10.82 9.71
CA ALA A 264 -34.36 11.10 9.52
C ALA A 264 -35.12 10.66 10.78
#